data_AF-A0A1B6CRT9-F1
#
_entry.id   AF-A0A1B6CRT9-F1
#
_cell.length_a   1.000
_cell.length_b   1.000
_cell.length_c   1.000
_cell.angle_alpha   90.00
_cell.angle_beta   90.00
_cell.angle_gamma   90.00
#
_symmetry.space_group_name_H-M   'P 1'
#
loop_
_entity.id
_entity.type
_entity.pdbx_description
1 polymer ?
#
loop_
_entity_poly.entity_id
_entity_poly.type
_entity_poly.pdbx_seq_one_letter_code
_entity_poly.pdbx_strand_id
1 'polypeptide(L)'
;MGNADTKLNFRKAVVQLTSKTQPIDASNDSFWDQFWSENVTNVQDVFTLVPAAEIRALREEAPSNLATLCYKAVEKLVKAVDSSCRTQHEQQTVLNCVRLLTRVLPYIFEDPEWRGFFWSSLPDQSQSEDKEESLPLAHSLLNAICDLLFCPDFTVAANKKSGPDKAEDLQAIDSCEYIWESGVGFANSPPHYPAHDTARTELLKLLLTCFSETMYQPPVDLHTAPNKWIQYLTSAENRHALPMFTSLLNTVCAYDPVGLGVPYNHLLFSDSTEPLVDAALQILIVTLDHDTSLGEESATPDNLFINYLSRVHRDEDFSFVLRGFTRLLNNPLVQTYLPNSTKKVQFHQELLVFFWKMCDYNKKFLYYVLKSSDVLEVLVPILYHLNDSRADQSRVGLMHIGVFILLLLSGERNFGVRLNKPYTATIPMDIPVFTGTHADLLITVFHKIITTGHQRLQPLFDCLLTILVNVSPYLKTLSMVASTKLLHLLEAFSTPWFLFSSQTNHHLVFFLLEIFNNIIQYQFDGNSNLVYTIIRKRQVFHGLASLPCDYGTITKSLTKRTRKHLTL
;
A
#
# COMPACT_ATOMS: atom_id res chain seq x y z
N MET A 1 9.64 1.29 42.17
CA MET A 1 8.27 1.33 42.71
C MET A 1 7.34 2.35 42.04
N GLY A 2 7.80 3.20 41.08
CA GLY A 2 6.98 4.29 40.53
C GLY A 2 6.04 3.99 39.33
N ASN A 3 6.19 2.87 38.61
CA ASN A 3 5.41 2.62 37.38
C ASN A 3 3.99 2.09 37.62
N ALA A 4 3.72 1.46 38.77
CA ALA A 4 2.40 0.89 39.07
C ALA A 4 1.39 1.97 39.52
N ASP A 5 1.83 2.88 40.39
CA ASP A 5 0.98 3.97 40.92
C ASP A 5 0.61 5.00 39.83
N THR A 6 1.46 5.17 38.83
CA THR A 6 1.28 6.14 37.74
C THR A 6 0.34 5.62 36.65
N LYS A 7 0.43 4.34 36.27
CA LYS A 7 -0.60 3.68 35.42
C LYS A 7 -1.97 3.71 36.10
N LEU A 8 -2.01 3.55 37.42
CA LEU A 8 -3.25 3.68 38.20
C LEU A 8 -3.81 5.10 38.17
N ASN A 9 -2.97 6.13 38.26
CA ASN A 9 -3.40 7.53 38.15
C ASN A 9 -3.95 7.86 36.76
N PHE A 10 -3.25 7.45 35.69
CA PHE A 10 -3.76 7.58 34.32
C PHE A 10 -5.14 6.90 34.18
N ARG A 11 -5.27 5.67 34.68
CA ARG A 11 -6.54 4.94 34.65
C ARG A 11 -7.66 5.66 35.42
N LYS A 12 -7.34 6.21 36.60
CA LYS A 12 -8.29 7.02 37.39
C LYS A 12 -8.72 8.27 36.62
N ALA A 13 -7.80 8.94 35.92
CA ALA A 13 -8.13 10.10 35.09
C ALA A 13 -9.08 9.72 33.93
N VAL A 14 -8.86 8.59 33.26
CA VAL A 14 -9.77 8.06 32.22
C VAL A 14 -11.17 7.77 32.77
N VAL A 15 -11.28 7.16 33.95
CA VAL A 15 -12.59 6.94 34.61
C VAL A 15 -13.24 8.26 35.01
N GLN A 16 -12.46 9.27 35.40
CA GLN A 16 -12.99 10.60 35.72
C GLN A 16 -13.51 11.35 34.49
N LEU A 17 -12.95 11.13 33.30
CA LEU A 17 -13.47 11.71 32.05
C LEU A 17 -14.90 11.27 31.75
N THR A 18 -15.20 9.99 31.99
CA THR A 18 -16.49 9.35 31.68
C THR A 18 -17.52 9.52 32.80
N SER A 19 -17.08 9.49 34.07
CA SER A 19 -18.01 9.52 35.22
C SER A 19 -18.55 10.90 35.60
N LYS A 20 -17.91 11.98 35.16
CA LYS A 20 -18.37 13.34 35.47
C LYS A 20 -19.37 13.82 34.42
N THR A 21 -20.62 14.00 34.84
CA THR A 21 -21.69 14.61 34.05
C THR A 21 -21.50 16.11 33.81
N GLN A 22 -20.66 16.78 34.59
CA GLN A 22 -20.28 18.18 34.35
C GLN A 22 -18.94 18.26 33.60
N PRO A 23 -18.79 19.21 32.66
CA PRO A 23 -17.53 19.44 31.96
C PRO A 23 -16.38 19.69 32.93
N ILE A 24 -15.26 19.01 32.72
CA ILE A 24 -14.03 19.30 33.47
C ILE A 24 -13.44 20.58 32.92
N ASP A 25 -13.10 21.51 33.83
CA ASP A 25 -12.52 22.80 33.46
C ASP A 25 -11.25 22.62 32.61
N ALA A 26 -11.22 23.26 31.44
CA ALA A 26 -10.09 23.24 30.52
C ALA A 26 -8.83 23.88 31.12
N SER A 27 -8.96 24.75 32.12
CA SER A 27 -7.84 25.38 32.84
C SER A 27 -7.23 24.50 33.94
N ASN A 28 -7.80 23.32 34.21
CA ASN A 28 -7.29 22.41 35.24
C ASN A 28 -6.09 21.59 34.72
N ASP A 29 -4.94 22.24 34.54
CA ASP A 29 -3.73 21.60 34.01
C ASP A 29 -3.28 20.40 34.86
N SER A 30 -3.49 20.43 36.18
CA SER A 30 -3.17 19.30 37.07
C SER A 30 -3.94 18.01 36.76
N PHE A 31 -5.15 18.14 36.22
CA PHE A 31 -5.94 17.01 35.76
C PHE A 31 -5.47 16.55 34.38
N TRP A 32 -5.38 17.48 33.44
CA TRP A 32 -5.07 17.20 32.05
C TRP A 32 -3.64 16.66 31.86
N ASP A 33 -2.67 17.15 32.62
CA ASP A 33 -1.27 16.70 32.54
C ASP A 33 -1.06 15.22 32.87
N GLN A 34 -2.05 14.57 33.49
CA GLN A 34 -2.00 13.13 33.76
C GLN A 34 -2.00 12.28 32.48
N PHE A 35 -2.60 12.77 31.38
CA PHE A 35 -2.76 12.01 30.13
C PHE A 35 -1.49 11.91 29.28
N TRP A 36 -0.53 12.84 29.45
CA TRP A 36 0.74 12.83 28.72
C TRP A 36 1.96 12.69 29.61
N SER A 37 1.76 12.37 30.90
CA SER A 37 2.83 12.13 31.87
C SER A 37 3.75 10.93 31.54
N GLU A 38 4.95 10.93 32.11
CA GLU A 38 6.14 10.15 31.71
C GLU A 38 6.01 8.61 31.74
N ASN A 39 4.94 8.04 32.28
CA ASN A 39 4.92 6.61 32.67
C ASN A 39 4.12 5.68 31.74
N VAL A 40 3.48 6.22 30.69
CA VAL A 40 2.92 5.43 29.60
C VAL A 40 3.92 5.43 28.44
N THR A 41 4.82 4.44 28.43
CA THR A 41 5.99 4.48 27.53
C THR A 41 5.75 3.82 26.17
N ASN A 42 4.62 3.13 25.99
CA ASN A 42 4.28 2.48 24.72
C ASN A 42 2.79 2.60 24.38
N VAL A 43 2.46 2.38 23.11
CA VAL A 43 1.08 2.45 22.59
C VAL A 43 0.15 1.38 23.15
N GLN A 44 0.66 0.18 23.46
CA GLN A 44 -0.15 -0.93 23.97
C GLN A 44 -0.72 -0.63 25.36
N ASP A 45 0.05 0.08 26.19
CA ASP A 45 -0.39 0.57 27.49
C ASP A 45 -1.57 1.54 27.33
N VAL A 46 -1.51 2.49 26.38
CA VAL A 46 -2.65 3.40 26.10
C VAL A 46 -3.88 2.61 25.68
N PHE A 47 -3.73 1.66 24.74
CA PHE A 47 -4.86 0.87 24.23
C PHE A 47 -5.49 -0.01 25.31
N THR A 48 -4.70 -0.48 26.28
CA THR A 48 -5.17 -1.26 27.43
C THR A 48 -5.85 -0.37 28.47
N LEU A 49 -5.30 0.81 28.75
CA LEU A 49 -5.79 1.72 29.78
C LEU A 49 -6.98 2.59 29.32
N VAL A 50 -7.19 2.72 28.01
CA VAL A 50 -8.32 3.42 27.38
C VAL A 50 -9.14 2.45 26.50
N PRO A 51 -10.09 1.70 27.11
CA PRO A 51 -10.92 0.73 26.40
C PRO A 51 -11.88 1.39 25.40
N ALA A 52 -12.22 0.65 24.34
CA ALA A 52 -13.10 1.14 23.26
C ALA A 52 -14.48 1.57 23.77
N ALA A 53 -15.06 0.78 24.68
CA ALA A 53 -16.37 1.06 25.26
C ALA A 53 -16.39 2.39 26.03
N GLU A 54 -15.29 2.75 26.69
CA GLU A 54 -15.20 4.00 27.45
C GLU A 54 -15.02 5.21 26.57
N ILE A 55 -14.35 5.08 25.42
CA ILE A 55 -14.25 6.19 24.45
C ILE A 55 -15.63 6.47 23.83
N ARG A 56 -16.41 5.42 23.53
CA ARG A 56 -17.79 5.58 23.07
C ARG A 56 -18.70 6.19 24.14
N ALA A 57 -18.61 5.72 25.38
CA ALA A 57 -19.32 6.33 26.50
C ALA A 57 -18.90 7.79 26.71
N LEU A 58 -17.61 8.11 26.59
CA LEU A 58 -17.10 9.48 26.68
C LEU A 58 -17.68 10.37 25.56
N ARG A 59 -17.77 9.83 24.33
CA ARG A 59 -18.37 10.53 23.18
C ARG A 59 -19.86 10.82 23.40
N GLU A 60 -20.60 9.85 23.93
CA GLU A 60 -22.06 9.91 24.05
C GLU A 60 -22.53 10.63 25.32
N GLU A 61 -21.88 10.37 26.46
CA GLU A 61 -22.31 10.87 27.78
C GLU A 61 -21.59 12.15 28.20
N ALA A 62 -20.36 12.38 27.71
CA ALA A 62 -19.54 13.55 28.07
C ALA A 62 -18.76 14.15 26.87
N PRO A 63 -19.44 14.53 25.77
CA PRO A 63 -18.81 15.00 24.53
C PRO A 63 -17.91 16.23 24.73
N SER A 64 -18.24 17.11 25.67
CA SER A 64 -17.39 18.27 26.00
C SER A 64 -16.02 17.86 26.53
N ASN A 65 -15.96 16.82 27.37
CA ASN A 65 -14.69 16.32 27.92
C ASN A 65 -13.84 15.67 26.82
N LEU A 66 -14.47 14.96 25.88
CA LEU A 66 -13.79 14.42 24.69
C LEU A 66 -13.19 15.53 23.83
N ALA A 67 -13.99 16.56 23.54
CA ALA A 67 -13.54 17.71 22.77
C ALA A 67 -12.35 18.41 23.44
N THR A 68 -12.42 18.66 24.76
CA THR A 68 -11.32 19.25 25.53
C THR A 68 -10.08 18.36 25.52
N LEU A 69 -10.22 17.04 25.65
CA LEU A 69 -9.09 16.10 25.58
C LEU A 69 -8.36 16.20 24.24
N CYS A 70 -9.10 16.20 23.13
CA CYS A 70 -8.53 16.36 21.79
C CYS A 70 -7.87 17.72 21.63
N TYR A 71 -8.54 18.81 22.02
CA TYR A 71 -7.98 20.16 21.97
C TYR A 71 -6.67 20.26 22.74
N LYS A 72 -6.64 19.77 23.99
CA LYS A 72 -5.44 19.79 24.82
C LYS A 72 -4.30 18.96 24.27
N ALA A 73 -4.59 17.79 23.69
CA ALA A 73 -3.56 16.97 23.06
C ALA A 73 -2.93 17.70 21.85
N VAL A 74 -3.75 18.35 21.00
CA VAL A 74 -3.25 19.17 19.88
C VAL A 74 -2.48 20.40 20.39
N GLU A 75 -3.00 21.09 21.41
CA GLU A 75 -2.34 22.24 22.06
C GLU A 75 -0.93 21.87 22.55
N LYS A 76 -0.75 20.68 23.13
CA LYS A 76 0.57 20.18 23.58
C LYS A 76 1.52 19.89 22.42
N LEU A 77 1.01 19.39 21.28
CA LEU A 77 1.83 19.20 20.08
C LEU A 77 2.31 20.55 19.51
N VAL A 78 1.40 21.53 19.41
CA VAL A 78 1.74 22.88 18.94
C VAL A 78 2.75 23.55 19.88
N LYS A 79 2.54 23.47 21.21
CA LYS A 79 3.50 24.00 22.18
C LYS A 79 4.88 23.34 22.09
N ALA A 80 4.93 22.05 21.78
CA ALA A 80 6.20 21.35 21.56
C ALA A 80 6.91 21.80 20.29
N VAL A 81 6.17 22.22 19.26
CA VAL A 81 6.75 22.87 18.08
C VAL A 81 7.37 24.22 18.47
N ASP A 82 6.65 25.04 19.23
CA ASP A 82 7.13 26.36 19.68
C ASP A 82 8.38 26.25 20.57
N SER A 83 8.54 25.15 21.31
CA SER A 83 9.71 24.87 22.16
C SER A 83 10.80 24.05 21.47
N SER A 84 10.65 23.75 20.18
CA SER A 84 11.52 22.90 19.36
C SER A 84 11.73 21.49 19.94
N CYS A 85 10.77 20.97 20.70
CA CYS A 85 10.76 19.61 21.29
C CYS A 85 12.11 19.20 21.93
N ARG A 86 12.76 20.16 22.60
CA ARG A 86 14.18 20.12 22.97
C ARG A 86 14.50 19.24 24.17
N THR A 87 13.50 18.96 25.02
CA THR A 87 13.69 18.17 26.23
C THR A 87 13.10 16.77 26.08
N GLN A 88 13.71 15.79 26.74
CA GLN A 88 13.17 14.42 26.77
C GLN A 88 11.73 14.37 27.33
N HIS A 89 11.39 15.29 28.25
CA HIS A 89 10.04 15.42 28.79
C HIS A 89 9.04 15.91 27.73
N GLU A 90 9.41 16.91 26.92
CA GLU A 90 8.60 17.38 25.79
C GLU A 90 8.42 16.28 24.75
N GLN A 91 9.50 15.57 24.38
CA GLN A 91 9.45 14.44 23.44
C GLN A 91 8.50 13.34 23.93
N GLN A 92 8.56 12.97 25.22
CA GLN A 92 7.66 11.97 25.79
C GLN A 92 6.20 12.47 25.83
N THR A 93 5.98 13.75 26.13
CA THR A 93 4.67 14.40 26.10
C THR A 93 4.05 14.33 24.70
N VAL A 94 4.84 14.66 23.67
CA VAL A 94 4.44 14.57 22.26
C VAL A 94 4.02 13.14 21.91
N LEU A 95 4.86 12.15 22.19
CA LEU A 95 4.57 10.74 21.88
C LEU A 95 3.31 10.24 22.60
N ASN A 96 3.08 10.67 23.84
CA ASN A 96 1.86 10.30 24.58
C ASN A 96 0.60 10.94 24.00
N CYS A 97 0.66 12.21 23.60
CA CYS A 97 -0.43 12.87 22.87
C CYS A 97 -0.72 12.15 21.55
N VAL A 98 0.32 11.78 20.81
CA VAL A 98 0.23 11.03 19.55
C VAL A 98 -0.49 9.69 19.74
N ARG A 99 -0.09 8.90 20.76
CA ARG A 99 -0.70 7.60 21.07
C ARG A 99 -2.17 7.74 21.50
N LEU A 100 -2.48 8.77 22.29
CA LEU A 100 -3.84 9.03 22.75
C LEU A 100 -4.75 9.44 21.58
N LEU A 101 -4.31 10.37 20.73
CA LEU A 101 -5.07 10.77 19.55
C LEU A 101 -5.26 9.60 18.58
N THR A 102 -4.20 8.80 18.35
CA THR A 102 -4.27 7.57 17.54
C THR A 102 -5.33 6.60 18.08
N ARG A 103 -5.49 6.54 19.41
CA ARG A 103 -6.49 5.71 20.06
C ARG A 103 -7.91 6.27 19.97
N VAL A 104 -8.06 7.59 20.03
CA VAL A 104 -9.37 8.26 20.19
C VAL A 104 -10.03 8.58 18.84
N LEU A 105 -9.28 9.06 17.85
CA LEU A 105 -9.80 9.52 16.55
C LEU A 105 -10.73 8.52 15.83
N PRO A 106 -10.41 7.21 15.74
CA PRO A 106 -11.30 6.22 15.14
C PRO A 106 -12.73 6.25 15.68
N TYR A 107 -12.88 6.44 17.00
CA TYR A 107 -14.18 6.48 17.67
C TYR A 107 -14.89 7.83 17.49
N ILE A 108 -14.15 8.90 17.18
CA ILE A 108 -14.76 10.16 16.77
C ILE A 108 -15.38 9.99 15.37
N PHE A 109 -14.67 9.33 14.44
CA PHE A 109 -15.14 9.13 13.07
C PHE A 109 -16.35 8.18 12.96
N GLU A 110 -16.56 7.29 13.94
CA GLU A 110 -17.76 6.45 14.03
C GLU A 110 -19.08 7.24 14.11
N ASP A 111 -19.03 8.51 14.55
CA ASP A 111 -20.22 9.36 14.76
C ASP A 111 -20.27 10.53 13.74
N PRO A 112 -21.28 10.57 12.85
CA PRO A 112 -21.46 11.66 11.89
C PRO A 112 -21.52 13.07 12.49
N GLU A 113 -22.01 13.22 13.73
CA GLU A 113 -22.11 14.54 14.38
C GLU A 113 -20.74 15.18 14.63
N TRP A 114 -19.70 14.35 14.73
CA TRP A 114 -18.33 14.79 14.99
C TRP A 114 -17.52 15.15 13.74
N ARG A 115 -18.04 14.92 12.52
CA ARG A 115 -17.31 15.18 11.26
C ARG A 115 -16.81 16.62 11.12
N GLY A 116 -17.59 17.57 11.63
CA GLY A 116 -17.24 18.99 11.59
C GLY A 116 -16.20 19.40 12.65
N PHE A 117 -16.05 18.64 13.73
CA PHE A 117 -15.33 19.07 14.94
C PHE A 117 -13.89 19.54 14.67
N PHE A 118 -13.11 18.76 13.91
CA PHE A 118 -11.72 19.12 13.60
C PHE A 118 -11.61 20.20 12.52
N TRP A 119 -12.65 20.40 11.72
CA TRP A 119 -12.66 21.29 10.56
C TRP A 119 -13.39 22.62 10.80
N SER A 120 -14.06 22.77 11.95
CA SER A 120 -14.67 24.02 12.38
C SER A 120 -13.66 24.89 13.13
N SER A 121 -13.66 26.20 12.84
CA SER A 121 -12.99 27.20 13.67
C SER A 121 -13.61 27.23 15.07
N LEU A 122 -12.76 27.37 16.09
CA LEU A 122 -13.22 27.44 17.48
C LEU A 122 -14.01 28.75 17.70
N PRO A 123 -15.14 28.72 18.41
CA PRO A 123 -15.84 29.92 18.79
C PRO A 123 -14.96 30.75 19.72
N ASP A 124 -14.54 31.91 19.24
CA ASP A 124 -13.65 32.83 19.94
C ASP A 124 -14.30 33.32 21.26
N GLN A 125 -13.62 33.13 22.39
CA GLN A 125 -14.06 33.71 23.67
C GLN A 125 -13.53 35.14 23.87
N SER A 126 -12.67 35.64 22.98
CA SER A 126 -12.14 37.00 22.99
C SER A 126 -12.93 37.93 22.06
N GLN A 127 -13.67 38.88 22.65
CA GLN A 127 -14.22 40.05 21.95
C GLN A 127 -13.11 41.06 21.61
N SER A 128 -12.16 40.68 20.74
CA SER A 128 -11.17 41.61 20.17
C SER A 128 -11.49 41.87 18.70
N GLU A 129 -11.47 43.14 18.29
CA GLU A 129 -11.94 43.61 16.97
C GLU A 129 -10.98 43.28 15.79
N ASP A 130 -9.83 42.68 16.06
CA ASP A 130 -8.88 42.20 15.05
C ASP A 130 -9.12 40.70 14.76
N LYS A 131 -9.97 40.44 13.77
CA LYS A 131 -10.36 39.08 13.34
C LYS A 131 -9.25 38.39 12.54
N GLU A 132 -8.34 37.70 13.22
CA GLU A 132 -7.68 36.54 12.61
C GLU A 132 -8.63 35.34 12.75
N GLU A 133 -9.11 34.77 11.64
CA GLU A 133 -9.91 33.55 11.68
C GLU A 133 -9.10 32.44 12.36
N SER A 134 -9.64 31.88 13.46
CA SER A 134 -8.97 30.80 14.17
C SER A 134 -8.83 29.58 13.26
N LEU A 135 -7.60 29.12 13.07
CA LEU A 135 -7.28 27.95 12.25
C LEU A 135 -8.05 26.71 12.77
N PRO A 136 -8.64 25.90 11.89
CA PRO A 136 -9.31 24.67 12.33
C PRO A 136 -8.33 23.71 13.02
N LEU A 137 -8.82 22.96 14.01
CA LEU A 137 -8.00 22.05 14.81
C LEU A 137 -7.24 21.01 13.97
N ALA A 138 -7.82 20.57 12.84
CA ALA A 138 -7.18 19.69 11.86
C ALA A 138 -5.90 20.31 11.29
N HIS A 139 -5.92 21.60 10.96
CA HIS A 139 -4.76 22.31 10.38
C HIS A 139 -3.66 22.39 11.43
N SER A 140 -3.99 22.80 12.66
CA SER A 140 -3.03 22.84 13.77
C SER A 140 -2.41 21.47 14.05
N LEU A 141 -3.21 20.39 14.02
CA LEU A 141 -2.72 19.03 14.23
C LEU A 141 -1.79 18.60 13.08
N LEU A 142 -2.19 18.75 11.83
CA LEU A 142 -1.38 18.34 10.68
C LEU A 142 -0.08 19.13 10.57
N ASN A 143 -0.12 20.45 10.78
CA ASN A 143 1.07 21.30 10.79
C ASN A 143 2.02 20.90 11.91
N ALA A 144 1.51 20.72 13.13
CA ALA A 144 2.34 20.30 14.25
C ALA A 144 3.01 18.94 14.01
N ILE A 145 2.28 17.97 13.44
CA ILE A 145 2.87 16.67 13.08
C ILE A 145 3.96 16.85 12.01
N CYS A 146 3.72 17.64 10.97
CA CYS A 146 4.70 17.87 9.90
C CYS A 146 5.96 18.59 10.41
N ASP A 147 5.80 19.59 11.28
CA ASP A 147 6.92 20.28 11.93
C ASP A 147 7.73 19.31 12.81
N LEU A 148 7.04 18.49 13.61
CA LEU A 148 7.68 17.50 14.47
C LEU A 148 8.37 16.38 13.68
N LEU A 149 7.91 16.03 12.48
CA LEU A 149 8.54 15.06 11.57
C LEU A 149 9.90 15.52 11.03
N PHE A 150 10.19 16.83 11.10
CA PHE A 150 11.46 17.43 10.72
C PHE A 150 12.14 18.20 11.87
N CYS A 151 11.79 17.88 13.12
CA CYS A 151 12.34 18.51 14.30
C CYS A 151 13.74 17.97 14.65
N PRO A 152 14.79 18.82 14.66
CA PRO A 152 16.13 18.44 15.07
C PRO A 152 16.15 17.83 16.48
N ASP A 153 17.00 16.82 16.68
CA ASP A 153 17.22 16.08 17.92
C ASP A 153 15.98 15.32 18.48
N PHE A 154 14.87 15.32 17.72
CA PHE A 154 13.69 14.50 17.99
C PHE A 154 13.45 13.48 16.86
N THR A 155 13.32 13.95 15.62
CA THR A 155 13.08 13.11 14.45
C THR A 155 14.15 13.25 13.38
N VAL A 156 15.00 14.27 13.41
CA VAL A 156 16.12 14.43 12.46
C VAL A 156 17.39 14.82 13.20
N ALA A 157 18.55 14.53 12.63
CA ALA A 157 19.82 14.90 13.25
C ALA A 157 20.07 16.39 13.09
N ALA A 158 20.44 17.11 14.16
CA ALA A 158 20.77 18.52 14.07
C ALA A 158 21.99 18.80 13.17
N ASN A 159 21.91 19.83 12.34
CA ASN A 159 23.05 20.31 11.57
C ASN A 159 24.00 21.08 12.50
N LYS A 160 25.22 20.58 12.71
CA LYS A 160 26.25 21.18 13.59
C LYS A 160 26.75 22.59 13.18
N LYS A 161 26.07 23.29 12.26
CA LYS A 161 26.49 24.62 11.76
C LYS A 161 26.02 25.79 12.61
N SER A 162 25.09 25.58 13.54
CA SER A 162 24.55 26.65 14.38
C SER A 162 25.41 26.83 15.64
N GLY A 163 25.91 28.05 15.88
CA GLY A 163 26.56 28.47 17.13
C GLY A 163 25.63 28.38 18.36
N PRO A 164 26.07 28.86 19.53
CA PRO A 164 25.67 28.29 20.83
C PRO A 164 24.16 28.40 21.12
N ASP A 165 23.59 27.29 21.58
CA ASP A 165 22.42 27.13 22.48
C ASP A 165 21.12 27.92 22.21
N LYS A 166 20.90 28.43 21.00
CA LYS A 166 19.58 28.96 20.61
C LYS A 166 18.80 27.87 19.88
N ALA A 167 17.61 27.56 20.40
CA ALA A 167 16.67 26.65 19.76
C ALA A 167 16.41 27.12 18.31
N GLU A 168 16.50 26.19 17.36
CA GLU A 168 16.12 26.48 15.97
C GLU A 168 14.61 26.71 15.93
N ASP A 169 14.21 27.84 15.38
CA ASP A 169 12.79 28.12 15.11
C ASP A 169 12.33 27.16 14.02
N LEU A 170 11.48 26.19 14.40
CA LEU A 170 10.99 25.17 13.48
C LEU A 170 10.27 25.81 12.29
N GLN A 171 9.62 26.97 12.46
CA GLN A 171 8.93 27.69 11.38
C GLN A 171 9.88 28.29 10.34
N ALA A 172 11.16 28.47 10.69
CA ALA A 172 12.18 28.99 9.79
C ALA A 172 13.05 27.90 9.14
N ILE A 173 12.91 26.63 9.55
CA ILE A 173 13.70 25.52 9.01
C ILE A 173 13.35 25.24 7.54
N ASP A 174 14.37 25.11 6.71
CA ASP A 174 14.26 24.47 5.40
C ASP A 174 14.34 22.94 5.57
N SER A 175 13.19 22.29 5.61
CA SER A 175 13.09 20.85 5.81
C SER A 175 13.69 20.02 4.66
N CYS A 176 14.01 20.65 3.50
CA CYS A 176 14.76 19.97 2.45
C CYS A 176 16.20 19.62 2.87
N GLU A 177 16.77 20.30 3.86
CA GLU A 177 18.08 19.94 4.43
C GLU A 177 18.02 18.69 5.33
N TYR A 178 16.82 18.30 5.75
CA TYR A 178 16.57 17.27 6.76
C TYR A 178 15.86 16.02 6.20
N ILE A 179 15.98 15.77 4.89
CA ILE A 179 15.45 14.56 4.25
C ILE A 179 16.04 13.31 4.92
N TRP A 180 15.19 12.33 5.24
CA TRP A 180 15.54 11.24 6.16
C TRP A 180 16.49 10.20 5.59
N GLU A 181 16.54 10.07 4.27
CA GLU A 181 17.31 9.04 3.58
C GLU A 181 17.76 9.51 2.21
N SER A 182 18.95 9.06 1.80
CA SER A 182 19.50 9.34 0.48
C SER A 182 18.75 8.60 -0.63
N GLY A 183 18.66 9.19 -1.81
CA GLY A 183 17.95 8.62 -2.96
C GLY A 183 17.48 9.68 -3.95
N VAL A 184 16.22 9.58 -4.36
CA VAL A 184 15.60 10.50 -5.31
C VAL A 184 15.67 11.92 -4.75
N GLY A 185 16.17 12.86 -5.55
CA GLY A 185 16.20 14.29 -5.18
C GLY A 185 17.13 14.67 -4.01
N PHE A 186 17.80 13.72 -3.36
CA PHE A 186 18.65 13.98 -2.19
C PHE A 186 19.82 13.01 -2.09
N ALA A 187 21.06 13.51 -2.23
CA ALA A 187 22.24 12.66 -2.28
C ALA A 187 22.90 12.39 -0.92
N ASN A 188 22.59 13.20 0.10
CA ASN A 188 23.26 13.09 1.39
C ASN A 188 22.65 11.95 2.21
N SER A 189 23.48 11.08 2.78
CA SER A 189 23.03 10.03 3.70
C SER A 189 23.15 10.54 5.14
N PRO A 190 22.04 10.93 5.80
CA PRO A 190 22.08 11.42 7.17
C PRO A 190 22.40 10.28 8.15
N PRO A 191 22.91 10.59 9.35
CA PRO A 191 23.15 9.59 10.39
C PRO A 191 21.83 8.97 10.87
N HIS A 192 21.90 7.66 11.13
CA HIS A 192 20.75 6.86 11.53
C HIS A 192 20.63 6.73 13.06
N TYR A 193 19.44 6.98 13.60
CA TYR A 193 19.14 6.87 15.02
C TYR A 193 17.82 6.11 15.24
N PRO A 194 17.83 4.95 15.91
CA PRO A 194 16.60 4.15 16.13
C PRO A 194 15.48 4.90 16.87
N ALA A 195 15.84 5.85 17.73
CA ALA A 195 14.88 6.71 18.42
C ALA A 195 14.11 7.62 17.45
N HIS A 196 14.80 8.17 16.43
CA HIS A 196 14.17 9.00 15.41
C HIS A 196 13.21 8.17 14.56
N ASP A 197 13.58 6.94 14.17
CA ASP A 197 12.67 6.07 13.42
C ASP A 197 11.40 5.77 14.21
N THR A 198 11.55 5.49 15.50
CA THR A 198 10.42 5.17 16.38
C THR A 198 9.49 6.38 16.49
N ALA A 199 10.04 7.57 16.71
CA ALA A 199 9.25 8.81 16.78
C ALA A 199 8.54 9.13 15.45
N ARG A 200 9.25 9.04 14.31
CA ARG A 200 8.66 9.19 12.96
C ARG A 200 7.54 8.19 12.75
N THR A 201 7.74 6.92 13.12
CA THR A 201 6.73 5.87 12.97
C THR A 201 5.45 6.20 13.72
N GLU A 202 5.54 6.68 14.97
CA GLU A 202 4.36 7.05 15.75
C GLU A 202 3.63 8.27 15.16
N LEU A 203 4.36 9.29 14.71
CA LEU A 203 3.80 10.47 14.03
C LEU A 203 3.10 10.10 12.72
N LEU A 204 3.71 9.25 11.89
CA LEU A 204 3.11 8.76 10.65
C LEU A 204 1.86 7.90 10.93
N LYS A 205 1.85 7.11 12.01
CA LYS A 205 0.65 6.34 12.41
C LYS A 205 -0.51 7.24 12.82
N LEU A 206 -0.24 8.38 13.44
CA LEU A 206 -1.28 9.38 13.71
C LEU A 206 -1.82 9.99 12.42
N LEU A 207 -0.96 10.33 11.45
CA LEU A 207 -1.40 10.78 10.12
C LEU A 207 -2.29 9.75 9.42
N LEU A 208 -1.87 8.47 9.40
CA LEU A 208 -2.69 7.39 8.86
C LEU A 208 -4.03 7.26 9.58
N THR A 209 -4.05 7.49 10.90
CA THR A 209 -5.28 7.49 11.68
C THR A 209 -6.20 8.62 11.22
N CYS A 210 -5.69 9.84 11.04
CA CYS A 210 -6.46 10.95 10.46
C CYS A 210 -7.01 10.60 9.06
N PHE A 211 -6.21 9.94 8.21
CA PHE A 211 -6.64 9.56 6.86
C PHE A 211 -7.69 8.44 6.84
N SER A 212 -7.86 7.71 7.94
CA SER A 212 -8.82 6.60 8.03
C SER A 212 -10.29 7.02 8.09
N GLU A 213 -10.59 8.32 8.12
CA GLU A 213 -11.98 8.85 8.17
C GLU A 213 -12.89 8.22 7.09
N THR A 214 -12.35 7.97 5.89
CA THR A 214 -13.08 7.34 4.77
C THR A 214 -13.58 5.93 5.07
N MET A 215 -12.93 5.20 6.00
CA MET A 215 -13.37 3.87 6.41
C MET A 215 -14.67 3.88 7.22
N TYR A 216 -15.04 5.04 7.77
CA TYR A 216 -16.24 5.24 8.59
C TYR A 216 -17.39 5.88 7.80
N GLN A 217 -17.19 6.08 6.49
CA GLN A 217 -18.20 6.65 5.61
C GLN A 217 -18.77 5.58 4.67
N PRO A 218 -20.08 5.59 4.37
CA PRO A 218 -20.66 4.76 3.34
C PRO A 218 -20.00 5.02 1.97
N PRO A 219 -19.86 4.00 1.09
CA PRO A 219 -19.23 4.19 -0.23
C PRO A 219 -19.88 5.25 -1.12
N VAL A 220 -21.17 5.54 -0.90
CA VAL A 220 -21.92 6.55 -1.65
C VAL A 220 -21.38 7.97 -1.40
N ASP A 221 -20.90 8.23 -0.18
CA ASP A 221 -20.46 9.56 0.25
C ASP A 221 -19.02 9.86 -0.22
N LEU A 222 -18.20 8.82 -0.44
CA LEU A 222 -16.79 8.94 -0.86
C LEU A 222 -16.60 9.66 -2.19
N HIS A 223 -17.57 9.53 -3.11
CA HIS A 223 -17.53 10.22 -4.40
C HIS A 223 -17.93 11.69 -4.32
N THR A 224 -18.52 12.13 -3.22
CA THR A 224 -19.10 13.47 -3.06
C THR A 224 -18.23 14.43 -2.26
N ALA A 225 -17.35 13.92 -1.38
CA ALA A 225 -16.46 14.75 -0.58
C ALA A 225 -15.06 14.11 -0.50
N PRO A 226 -14.00 14.81 -0.97
CA PRO A 226 -12.64 14.33 -0.79
C PRO A 226 -12.25 14.26 0.69
N ASN A 227 -11.29 13.40 1.02
CA ASN A 227 -10.75 13.32 2.38
C ASN A 227 -9.93 14.59 2.67
N LYS A 228 -10.52 15.50 3.45
CA LYS A 228 -9.93 16.80 3.77
C LYS A 228 -8.56 16.71 4.45
N TRP A 229 -8.30 15.65 5.22
CA TRP A 229 -7.00 15.43 5.86
C TRP A 229 -5.89 15.23 4.82
N ILE A 230 -6.17 14.38 3.82
CA ILE A 230 -5.24 14.10 2.72
C ILE A 230 -5.10 15.33 1.82
N GLN A 231 -6.23 16.00 1.51
CA GLN A 231 -6.24 17.21 0.70
C GLN A 231 -5.35 18.29 1.31
N TYR A 232 -5.48 18.57 2.60
CA TYR A 232 -4.63 19.55 3.28
C TYR A 232 -3.16 19.14 3.29
N LEU A 233 -2.86 17.89 3.70
CA LEU A 233 -1.49 17.38 3.80
C LEU A 233 -0.74 17.46 2.46
N THR A 234 -1.44 17.21 1.36
CA THR A 234 -0.86 17.18 0.01
C THR A 234 -0.98 18.52 -0.72
N SER A 235 -1.52 19.56 -0.08
CA SER A 235 -1.66 20.90 -0.67
C SER A 235 -0.39 21.74 -0.56
N ALA A 236 -0.37 22.87 -1.27
CA ALA A 236 0.69 23.87 -1.17
C ALA A 236 0.76 24.60 0.18
N GLU A 237 -0.27 24.47 1.03
CA GLU A 237 -0.26 25.04 2.38
C GLU A 237 0.66 24.24 3.33
N ASN A 238 0.92 22.97 3.02
CA ASN A 238 1.91 22.17 3.72
C ASN A 238 3.32 22.43 3.17
N ARG A 239 4.08 23.32 3.84
CA ARG A 239 5.49 23.61 3.49
C ARG A 239 6.40 22.38 3.49
N HIS A 240 6.03 21.31 4.20
CA HIS A 240 6.81 20.08 4.30
C HIS A 240 6.46 19.05 3.23
N ALA A 241 5.53 19.33 2.31
CA ALA A 241 5.04 18.34 1.35
C ALA A 241 6.17 17.69 0.53
N LEU A 242 7.10 18.48 -0.02
CA LEU A 242 8.23 17.99 -0.81
C LEU A 242 9.25 17.17 0.02
N PRO A 243 9.80 17.67 1.15
CA PRO A 243 10.75 16.89 1.95
C PRO A 243 10.10 15.66 2.57
N MET A 244 8.81 15.70 2.91
CA MET A 244 8.05 14.54 3.37
C MET A 244 7.92 13.49 2.27
N PHE A 245 7.42 13.86 1.08
CA PHE A 245 7.34 12.93 -0.05
C PHE A 245 8.68 12.26 -0.36
N THR A 246 9.75 13.06 -0.39
CA THR A 246 11.10 12.58 -0.72
C THR A 246 11.64 11.64 0.37
N SER A 247 11.44 11.98 1.63
CA SER A 247 11.85 11.14 2.75
C SER A 247 11.13 9.80 2.77
N LEU A 248 9.79 9.80 2.59
CA LEU A 248 9.00 8.57 2.55
C LEU A 248 9.44 7.66 1.40
N LEU A 249 9.61 8.21 0.18
CA LEU A 249 10.04 7.46 -0.99
C LEU A 249 11.43 6.84 -0.78
N ASN A 250 12.39 7.64 -0.32
CA ASN A 250 13.75 7.18 -0.12
C ASN A 250 13.86 6.16 1.01
N THR A 251 13.14 6.34 2.11
CA THR A 251 13.08 5.36 3.21
C THR A 251 12.58 4.00 2.72
N VAL A 252 11.52 3.95 1.92
CA VAL A 252 11.03 2.68 1.34
C VAL A 252 12.04 2.10 0.35
N CYS A 253 12.52 2.88 -0.61
CA CYS A 253 13.37 2.38 -1.69
C CYS A 253 14.82 2.06 -1.25
N ALA A 254 15.30 2.63 -0.14
CA ALA A 254 16.63 2.35 0.41
C ALA A 254 16.63 1.16 1.40
N TYR A 255 15.46 0.79 1.96
CA TYR A 255 15.38 -0.24 3.00
C TYR A 255 15.98 -1.59 2.57
N ASP A 256 16.93 -2.09 3.35
CA ASP A 256 17.54 -3.42 3.17
C ASP A 256 17.23 -4.33 4.36
N PRO A 257 16.29 -5.28 4.22
CA PRO A 257 15.91 -6.19 5.31
C PRO A 257 17.01 -7.22 5.66
N VAL A 258 18.02 -7.40 4.80
CA VAL A 258 19.09 -8.39 5.00
C VAL A 258 20.31 -7.77 5.68
N GLY A 259 20.59 -6.49 5.38
CA GLY A 259 21.73 -5.75 5.92
C GLY A 259 23.06 -6.44 5.60
N LEU A 260 23.86 -6.74 6.63
CA LEU A 260 25.17 -7.39 6.47
C LEU A 260 25.11 -8.84 5.95
N GLY A 261 23.91 -9.43 5.79
CA GLY A 261 23.76 -10.81 5.31
C GLY A 261 24.18 -11.89 6.31
N VAL A 262 24.38 -11.52 7.58
CA VAL A 262 24.71 -12.46 8.66
C VAL A 262 23.47 -13.28 9.03
N PRO A 263 23.54 -14.62 9.02
CA PRO A 263 22.44 -15.49 9.44
C PRO A 263 21.90 -15.14 10.84
N TYR A 264 20.58 -15.10 10.98
CA TYR A 264 19.85 -14.85 12.23
C TYR A 264 20.10 -13.48 12.88
N ASN A 265 20.74 -12.53 12.19
CA ASN A 265 21.01 -11.18 12.70
C ASN A 265 19.73 -10.47 13.19
N HIS A 266 18.63 -10.65 12.47
CA HIS A 266 17.31 -10.08 12.77
C HIS A 266 16.65 -10.65 14.04
N LEU A 267 17.18 -11.74 14.63
CA LEU A 267 16.71 -12.27 15.91
C LEU A 267 17.49 -11.67 17.09
N LEU A 268 18.69 -11.15 16.85
CA LEU A 268 19.57 -10.59 17.86
C LEU A 268 19.42 -9.08 18.00
N PHE A 269 19.09 -8.39 16.90
CA PHE A 269 18.95 -6.95 16.86
C PHE A 269 17.53 -6.54 16.45
N SER A 270 16.98 -5.56 17.16
CA SER A 270 15.69 -4.97 16.81
C SER A 270 15.86 -4.04 15.62
N ASP A 271 15.06 -4.25 14.58
CA ASP A 271 15.01 -3.41 13.41
C ASP A 271 13.97 -2.29 13.61
N SER A 272 14.44 -1.07 13.91
CA SER A 272 13.59 0.12 14.03
C SER A 272 13.12 0.67 12.68
N THR A 273 13.77 0.30 11.59
CA THR A 273 13.47 0.84 10.25
C THR A 273 12.27 0.17 9.59
N GLU A 274 12.08 -1.14 9.77
CA GLU A 274 10.94 -1.82 9.13
C GLU A 274 9.57 -1.23 9.49
N PRO A 275 9.26 -0.94 10.78
CA PRO A 275 8.00 -0.28 11.13
C PRO A 275 7.85 1.11 10.50
N LEU A 276 8.95 1.85 10.33
CA LEU A 276 8.95 3.15 9.65
C LEU A 276 8.67 2.99 8.16
N VAL A 277 9.29 1.99 7.52
CA VAL A 277 9.10 1.68 6.10
C VAL A 277 7.65 1.29 5.81
N ASP A 278 7.05 0.47 6.69
CA ASP A 278 5.64 0.09 6.57
C ASP A 278 4.71 1.31 6.67
N ALA A 279 4.90 2.16 7.68
CA ALA A 279 4.13 3.40 7.82
C ALA A 279 4.35 4.35 6.64
N ALA A 280 5.59 4.49 6.16
CA ALA A 280 5.93 5.36 5.03
C ALA A 280 5.27 4.89 3.73
N LEU A 281 5.31 3.59 3.47
CA LEU A 281 4.67 2.96 2.32
C LEU A 281 3.14 3.14 2.36
N GLN A 282 2.51 2.96 3.52
CA GLN A 282 1.07 3.17 3.70
C GLN A 282 0.68 4.64 3.47
N ILE A 283 1.46 5.61 3.99
CA ILE A 283 1.22 7.04 3.74
C ILE A 283 1.33 7.36 2.25
N LEU A 284 2.37 6.86 1.57
CA LEU A 284 2.52 7.04 0.12
C LEU A 284 1.33 6.48 -0.65
N ILE A 285 0.86 5.27 -0.32
CA ILE A 285 -0.28 4.65 -1.01
C ILE A 285 -1.56 5.48 -0.81
N VAL A 286 -1.89 5.81 0.44
CA VAL A 286 -3.13 6.52 0.78
C VAL A 286 -3.16 7.92 0.17
N THR A 287 -2.03 8.63 0.18
CA THR A 287 -1.92 9.96 -0.43
C THR A 287 -1.96 9.92 -1.95
N LEU A 288 -1.43 8.87 -2.60
CA LEU A 288 -1.48 8.70 -4.04
C LEU A 288 -2.82 8.13 -4.56
N ASP A 289 -3.64 7.55 -3.70
CA ASP A 289 -4.99 7.08 -4.08
C ASP A 289 -5.99 8.23 -4.21
N HIS A 290 -5.70 9.36 -3.56
CA HIS A 290 -6.55 10.54 -3.56
C HIS A 290 -6.28 11.46 -4.75
N ASP A 291 -6.75 11.04 -5.93
CA ASP A 291 -6.74 11.89 -7.13
C ASP A 291 -8.01 12.75 -7.18
N THR A 292 -7.88 14.02 -6.80
CA THR A 292 -8.98 15.00 -6.85
C THR A 292 -9.28 15.49 -8.27
N SER A 293 -8.51 15.08 -9.29
CA SER A 293 -8.67 15.55 -10.68
C SER A 293 -9.90 15.02 -11.42
N LEU A 294 -10.70 14.15 -10.80
CA LEU A 294 -11.95 13.64 -11.38
C LEU A 294 -13.11 14.66 -11.33
N GLY A 295 -12.91 15.84 -10.72
CA GLY A 295 -13.96 16.83 -10.47
C GLY A 295 -14.03 18.03 -11.41
N GLU A 296 -12.91 18.63 -11.83
CA GLU A 296 -12.91 19.88 -12.61
C GLU A 296 -11.68 19.96 -13.54
N GLU A 297 -11.84 20.62 -14.69
CA GLU A 297 -10.80 20.83 -15.73
C GLU A 297 -9.64 21.77 -15.26
N SER A 298 -9.12 21.61 -14.04
CA SER A 298 -7.91 22.29 -13.59
C SER A 298 -6.67 21.51 -14.06
N ALA A 299 -5.80 22.18 -14.82
CA ALA A 299 -4.64 21.56 -15.47
C ALA A 299 -3.50 21.15 -14.51
N THR A 300 -3.67 21.30 -13.20
CA THR A 300 -2.69 20.97 -12.18
C THR A 300 -3.32 20.09 -11.10
N PRO A 301 -2.78 18.89 -10.81
CA PRO A 301 -3.27 18.09 -9.70
C PRO A 301 -3.08 18.88 -8.39
N ASP A 302 -4.16 19.08 -7.64
CA ASP A 302 -4.11 19.73 -6.32
C ASP A 302 -3.23 18.94 -5.33
N ASN A 303 -3.09 17.63 -5.57
CA ASN A 303 -2.25 16.74 -4.79
C ASN A 303 -0.77 16.84 -5.23
N LEU A 304 0.04 17.53 -4.42
CA LEU A 304 1.45 17.72 -4.68
C LEU A 304 2.25 16.40 -4.68
N PHE A 305 1.83 15.37 -3.96
CA PHE A 305 2.53 14.08 -3.95
C PHE A 305 2.44 13.41 -5.32
N ILE A 306 1.25 13.41 -5.93
CA ILE A 306 1.06 12.94 -7.32
C ILE A 306 1.90 13.78 -8.29
N ASN A 307 1.91 15.11 -8.09
CA ASN A 307 2.69 16.03 -8.92
C ASN A 307 4.19 15.71 -8.84
N TYR A 308 4.76 15.58 -7.65
CA TYR A 308 6.17 15.25 -7.44
C TYR A 308 6.52 13.88 -8.03
N LEU A 309 5.69 12.86 -7.82
CA LEU A 309 5.87 11.53 -8.38
C LEU A 309 5.93 11.55 -9.91
N SER A 310 5.02 12.30 -10.56
CA SER A 310 4.95 12.42 -12.02
C SER A 310 6.17 13.17 -12.62
N ARG A 311 6.83 14.01 -11.81
CA ARG A 311 7.98 14.82 -12.23
C ARG A 311 9.33 14.12 -12.07
N VAL A 312 9.42 13.00 -11.33
CA VAL A 312 10.65 12.18 -11.29
C VAL A 312 10.98 11.72 -12.71
N HIS A 313 12.24 11.90 -13.15
CA HIS A 313 12.60 11.68 -14.54
C HIS A 313 14.06 11.26 -14.78
N ARG A 314 14.94 11.31 -13.77
CA ARG A 314 16.34 10.92 -13.95
C ARG A 314 16.45 9.40 -13.95
N ASP A 315 17.27 8.87 -14.86
CA ASP A 315 17.52 7.42 -14.96
C ASP A 315 18.14 6.85 -13.68
N GLU A 316 18.96 7.63 -12.97
CA GLU A 316 19.55 7.25 -11.66
C GLU A 316 18.46 7.08 -10.59
N ASP A 317 17.50 8.01 -10.53
CA ASP A 317 16.36 7.95 -9.61
C ASP A 317 15.49 6.72 -9.92
N PHE A 318 15.19 6.48 -11.19
CA PHE A 318 14.44 5.28 -11.61
C PHE A 318 15.17 3.99 -11.31
N SER A 319 16.50 3.95 -11.48
CA SER A 319 17.32 2.79 -11.11
C SER A 319 17.27 2.52 -9.62
N PHE A 320 17.43 3.57 -8.80
CA PHE A 320 17.34 3.47 -7.34
C PHE A 320 15.98 2.91 -6.90
N VAL A 321 14.88 3.45 -7.41
CA VAL A 321 13.54 3.00 -7.05
C VAL A 321 13.28 1.56 -7.53
N LEU A 322 13.62 1.24 -8.79
CA LEU A 322 13.41 -0.10 -9.32
C LEU A 322 14.21 -1.15 -8.54
N ARG A 323 15.45 -0.86 -8.16
CA ARG A 323 16.26 -1.72 -7.28
C ARG A 323 15.63 -1.89 -5.90
N GLY A 324 15.03 -0.84 -5.34
CA GLY A 324 14.26 -0.93 -4.11
C GLY A 324 13.10 -1.92 -4.22
N PHE A 325 12.29 -1.80 -5.27
CA PHE A 325 11.19 -2.73 -5.54
C PHE A 325 11.68 -4.16 -5.75
N THR A 326 12.70 -4.38 -6.59
CA THR A 326 13.19 -5.73 -6.86
C THR A 326 13.80 -6.37 -5.61
N ARG A 327 14.56 -5.62 -4.81
CA ARG A 327 15.10 -6.10 -3.52
C ARG A 327 13.99 -6.55 -2.58
N LEU A 328 12.98 -5.69 -2.36
CA LEU A 328 11.93 -5.95 -1.38
C LEU A 328 10.95 -7.03 -1.85
N LEU A 329 10.54 -7.04 -3.11
CA LEU A 329 9.64 -8.07 -3.66
C LEU A 329 10.29 -9.45 -3.74
N ASN A 330 11.59 -9.54 -4.02
CA ASN A 330 12.29 -10.83 -4.08
C ASN A 330 12.72 -11.34 -2.71
N ASN A 331 12.84 -10.49 -1.68
CA ASN A 331 13.32 -10.88 -0.35
C ASN A 331 12.60 -12.13 0.22
N PRO A 332 11.26 -12.25 0.20
CA PRO A 332 10.57 -13.44 0.72
C PRO A 332 10.87 -14.73 -0.05
N LEU A 333 11.31 -14.61 -1.30
CA LEU A 333 11.54 -15.71 -2.25
C LEU A 333 12.97 -16.25 -2.19
N VAL A 334 13.90 -15.48 -1.63
CA VAL A 334 15.30 -15.88 -1.50
C VAL A 334 15.37 -17.12 -0.61
N GLN A 335 16.00 -18.18 -1.13
CA GLN A 335 16.34 -19.37 -0.38
C GLN A 335 17.76 -19.28 0.15
N THR A 336 17.92 -19.62 1.43
CA THR A 336 19.22 -19.76 2.09
C THR A 336 19.41 -21.21 2.52
N TYR A 337 20.67 -21.63 2.67
CA TYR A 337 21.00 -22.98 3.16
C TYR A 337 20.47 -23.25 4.57
N LEU A 338 20.39 -22.20 5.40
CA LEU A 338 19.92 -22.25 6.76
C LEU A 338 18.45 -21.78 6.83
N PRO A 339 17.53 -22.59 7.38
CA PRO A 339 16.12 -22.22 7.43
C PRO A 339 15.93 -20.96 8.29
N ASN A 340 15.09 -20.04 7.81
CA ASN A 340 14.75 -18.79 8.48
C ASN A 340 15.97 -17.94 8.88
N SER A 341 17.09 -18.06 8.15
CA SER A 341 18.31 -17.34 8.47
C SER A 341 18.29 -15.86 8.09
N THR A 342 17.42 -15.47 7.17
CA THR A 342 17.25 -14.08 6.74
C THR A 342 15.86 -13.56 7.10
N LYS A 343 15.79 -12.26 7.38
CA LYS A 343 14.53 -11.58 7.63
C LYS A 343 13.68 -11.58 6.36
N LYS A 344 12.38 -11.83 6.51
CA LYS A 344 11.40 -11.80 5.42
C LYS A 344 10.38 -10.70 5.65
N VAL A 345 10.34 -9.74 4.73
CA VAL A 345 9.35 -8.66 4.72
C VAL A 345 7.94 -9.22 4.52
N GLN A 346 6.93 -8.56 5.09
CA GLN A 346 5.53 -8.99 5.02
C GLN A 346 4.62 -8.05 4.21
N PHE A 347 5.08 -6.83 3.89
CA PHE A 347 4.32 -5.76 3.22
C PHE A 347 4.36 -5.83 1.67
N HIS A 348 4.28 -7.06 1.12
CA HIS A 348 4.35 -7.28 -0.33
C HIS A 348 3.12 -6.76 -1.08
N GLN A 349 1.95 -6.71 -0.43
CA GLN A 349 0.72 -6.23 -1.08
C GLN A 349 0.82 -4.72 -1.32
N GLU A 350 1.27 -3.99 -0.30
CA GLU A 350 1.51 -2.56 -0.30
C GLU A 350 2.55 -2.20 -1.35
N LEU A 351 3.65 -2.96 -1.46
CA LEU A 351 4.66 -2.75 -2.51
C LEU A 351 4.09 -2.88 -3.91
N LEU A 352 3.19 -3.85 -4.15
CA LEU A 352 2.57 -4.01 -5.47
C LEU A 352 1.60 -2.85 -5.78
N VAL A 353 0.83 -2.38 -4.80
CA VAL A 353 -0.03 -1.19 -4.97
C VAL A 353 0.82 0.03 -5.28
N PHE A 354 1.90 0.25 -4.54
CA PHE A 354 2.79 1.38 -4.76
C PHE A 354 3.49 1.30 -6.12
N PHE A 355 3.97 0.12 -6.53
CA PHE A 355 4.53 -0.11 -7.86
C PHE A 355 3.52 0.22 -8.97
N TRP A 356 2.27 -0.23 -8.82
CA TRP A 356 1.21 0.07 -9.77
C TRP A 356 0.96 1.58 -9.89
N LYS A 357 0.81 2.29 -8.75
CA LYS A 357 0.59 3.75 -8.72
C LYS A 357 1.77 4.51 -9.34
N MET A 358 3.00 4.09 -9.08
CA MET A 358 4.22 4.61 -9.72
C MET A 358 4.18 4.48 -11.24
N CYS A 359 3.86 3.30 -11.76
CA CYS A 359 3.72 3.09 -13.20
C CYS A 359 2.56 3.88 -13.81
N ASP A 360 1.49 4.11 -13.05
CA ASP A 360 0.32 4.81 -13.55
C ASP A 360 0.56 6.32 -13.66
N TYR A 361 0.98 6.96 -12.58
CA TYR A 361 1.23 8.41 -12.54
C TYR A 361 2.53 8.84 -13.23
N ASN A 362 3.50 7.95 -13.37
CA ASN A 362 4.77 8.25 -14.04
C ASN A 362 5.03 7.31 -15.22
N LYS A 363 4.55 7.69 -16.40
CA LYS A 363 4.77 6.92 -17.64
C LYS A 363 6.26 6.81 -18.00
N LYS A 364 7.11 7.78 -17.62
CA LYS A 364 8.57 7.69 -17.85
C LYS A 364 9.18 6.55 -17.04
N PHE A 365 8.76 6.37 -15.79
CA PHE A 365 9.14 5.23 -14.96
C PHE A 365 8.66 3.92 -15.57
N LEU A 366 7.39 3.83 -16.00
CA LEU A 366 6.86 2.65 -16.69
C LEU A 366 7.73 2.27 -17.90
N TYR A 367 8.04 3.22 -18.78
CA TYR A 367 8.92 2.97 -19.93
C TYR A 367 10.35 2.57 -19.52
N TYR A 368 10.89 3.14 -18.44
CA TYR A 368 12.18 2.76 -17.90
C TYR A 368 12.19 1.29 -17.45
N VAL A 369 11.18 0.87 -16.68
CA VAL A 369 11.00 -0.52 -16.24
C VAL A 369 10.95 -1.46 -17.45
N LEU A 370 10.13 -1.13 -18.45
CA LEU A 370 9.94 -1.95 -19.65
C LEU A 370 11.19 -2.04 -20.54
N LYS A 371 12.04 -1.02 -20.53
CA LYS A 371 13.34 -1.03 -21.22
C LYS A 371 14.38 -1.84 -20.44
N SER A 372 14.31 -1.81 -19.11
CA SER A 372 15.23 -2.54 -18.25
C SER A 372 15.08 -4.05 -18.40
N SER A 373 16.16 -4.79 -18.14
CA SER A 373 16.09 -6.24 -17.91
C SER A 373 15.34 -6.61 -16.64
N ASP A 374 15.23 -5.67 -15.71
CA ASP A 374 14.85 -5.92 -14.32
C ASP A 374 13.32 -6.05 -14.17
N VAL A 375 12.55 -5.77 -15.23
CA VAL A 375 11.11 -6.07 -15.28
C VAL A 375 10.83 -7.56 -14.99
N LEU A 376 11.75 -8.46 -15.34
CA LEU A 376 11.60 -9.88 -15.02
C LEU A 376 11.81 -10.17 -13.52
N GLU A 377 12.62 -9.37 -12.83
CA GLU A 377 12.79 -9.44 -11.38
C GLU A 377 11.56 -8.93 -10.63
N VAL A 378 10.70 -8.14 -11.28
CA VAL A 378 9.37 -7.76 -10.76
C VAL A 378 8.31 -8.80 -11.14
N LEU A 379 8.36 -9.33 -12.37
CA LEU A 379 7.42 -10.35 -12.87
C LEU A 379 7.39 -11.60 -11.99
N VAL A 380 8.56 -12.12 -11.61
CA VAL A 380 8.67 -13.39 -10.91
C VAL A 380 8.00 -13.36 -9.53
N PRO A 381 8.22 -12.35 -8.66
CA PRO A 381 7.45 -12.18 -7.43
C PRO A 381 5.95 -12.01 -7.63
N ILE A 382 5.51 -11.26 -8.65
CA ILE A 382 4.07 -11.14 -8.94
C ILE A 382 3.48 -12.52 -9.22
N LEU A 383 4.11 -13.30 -10.11
CA LEU A 383 3.63 -14.65 -10.45
C LEU A 383 3.69 -15.62 -9.26
N TYR A 384 4.70 -15.49 -8.40
CA TYR A 384 4.78 -16.25 -7.15
C TYR A 384 3.56 -15.98 -6.27
N HIS A 385 3.29 -14.71 -5.95
CA HIS A 385 2.21 -14.32 -5.05
C HIS A 385 0.83 -14.62 -5.62
N LEU A 386 0.65 -14.46 -6.94
CA LEU A 386 -0.57 -14.87 -7.63
C LEU A 386 -0.78 -16.39 -7.55
N ASN A 387 0.29 -17.18 -7.73
CA ASN A 387 0.17 -18.63 -7.59
C ASN A 387 -0.13 -19.05 -6.16
N ASP A 388 0.57 -18.50 -5.16
CA ASP A 388 0.36 -18.82 -3.73
C ASP A 388 -1.06 -18.47 -3.27
N SER A 389 -1.57 -17.31 -3.71
CA SER A 389 -2.84 -16.76 -3.22
C SER A 389 -4.08 -17.25 -3.96
N ARG A 390 -3.93 -17.99 -5.08
CA ARG A 390 -5.04 -18.38 -5.97
C ARG A 390 -6.20 -19.13 -5.30
N ALA A 391 -5.92 -19.85 -4.20
CA ALA A 391 -6.90 -20.66 -3.49
C ALA A 391 -7.54 -19.92 -2.31
N ASP A 392 -6.99 -18.77 -1.91
CA ASP A 392 -7.40 -18.01 -0.73
C ASP A 392 -8.36 -16.87 -1.11
N GLN A 393 -9.63 -17.01 -0.74
CA GLN A 393 -10.67 -16.02 -1.03
C GLN A 393 -10.46 -14.67 -0.30
N SER A 394 -9.65 -14.64 0.75
CA SER A 394 -9.32 -13.39 1.45
C SER A 394 -8.32 -12.53 0.67
N ARG A 395 -7.58 -13.14 -0.28
CA ARG A 395 -6.52 -12.48 -1.06
C ARG A 395 -6.95 -12.06 -2.46
N VAL A 396 -8.26 -11.96 -2.71
CA VAL A 396 -8.81 -11.54 -4.01
C VAL A 396 -8.29 -10.17 -4.44
N GLY A 397 -8.11 -9.23 -3.51
CA GLY A 397 -7.54 -7.91 -3.81
C GLY A 397 -6.13 -7.99 -4.39
N LEU A 398 -5.25 -8.79 -3.76
CA LEU A 398 -3.89 -9.07 -4.26
C LEU A 398 -3.91 -9.71 -5.66
N MET A 399 -4.86 -10.60 -5.92
CA MET A 399 -5.02 -11.20 -7.25
C MET A 399 -5.35 -10.15 -8.32
N HIS A 400 -6.24 -9.20 -8.02
CA HIS A 400 -6.58 -8.12 -8.96
C HIS A 400 -5.39 -7.20 -9.20
N ILE A 401 -4.70 -6.75 -8.15
CA ILE A 401 -3.52 -5.87 -8.26
C ILE A 401 -2.44 -6.53 -9.13
N GLY A 402 -2.07 -7.79 -8.84
CA GLY A 402 -1.06 -8.49 -9.61
C GLY A 402 -1.46 -8.67 -11.09
N VAL A 403 -2.71 -9.03 -11.37
CA VAL A 403 -3.20 -9.17 -12.75
C VAL A 403 -3.24 -7.82 -13.48
N PHE A 404 -3.64 -6.74 -12.83
CA PHE A 404 -3.69 -5.40 -13.45
C PHE A 404 -2.29 -4.83 -13.72
N ILE A 405 -1.31 -5.08 -12.86
CA ILE A 405 0.09 -4.76 -13.14
C ILE A 405 0.56 -5.52 -14.39
N LEU A 406 0.30 -6.83 -14.46
CA LEU A 406 0.69 -7.62 -15.64
C LEU A 406 -0.05 -7.18 -16.90
N LEU A 407 -1.32 -6.77 -16.79
CA LEU A 407 -2.09 -6.20 -17.89
C LEU A 407 -1.43 -4.93 -18.41
N LEU A 408 -1.09 -3.99 -17.51
CA LEU A 408 -0.38 -2.76 -17.85
C LEU A 408 0.96 -3.04 -18.54
N LEU A 409 1.78 -3.94 -17.99
CA LEU A 409 3.07 -4.30 -18.57
C LEU A 409 2.94 -5.02 -19.92
N SER A 410 1.90 -5.85 -20.09
CA SER A 410 1.66 -6.63 -21.31
C SER A 410 1.32 -5.78 -22.53
N GLY A 411 0.78 -4.57 -22.32
CA GLY A 411 0.44 -3.64 -23.41
C GLY A 411 1.65 -3.17 -24.22
N GLU A 412 2.87 -3.41 -23.73
CA GLU A 412 4.10 -2.89 -24.32
C GLU A 412 4.96 -4.00 -24.93
N ARG A 413 5.37 -3.81 -26.19
CA ARG A 413 6.15 -4.78 -26.98
C ARG A 413 7.38 -5.30 -26.25
N ASN A 414 8.11 -4.41 -25.57
CA ASN A 414 9.36 -4.77 -24.90
C ASN A 414 9.15 -5.84 -23.84
N PHE A 415 8.03 -5.82 -23.11
CA PHE A 415 7.70 -6.84 -22.13
C PHE A 415 7.58 -8.22 -22.78
N GLY A 416 6.76 -8.35 -23.83
CA GLY A 416 6.58 -9.60 -24.57
C GLY A 416 7.90 -10.14 -25.14
N VAL A 417 8.77 -9.27 -25.66
CA VAL A 417 10.11 -9.68 -26.14
C VAL A 417 10.99 -10.20 -25.00
N ARG A 418 10.97 -9.53 -23.83
CA ARG A 418 11.79 -9.91 -22.66
C ARG A 418 11.37 -11.24 -22.05
N LEU A 419 10.10 -11.63 -22.16
CA LEU A 419 9.61 -12.92 -21.65
C LEU A 419 10.34 -14.14 -22.23
N ASN A 420 11.00 -14.01 -23.39
CA ASN A 420 11.80 -15.07 -24.00
C ASN A 420 13.11 -15.36 -23.27
N LYS A 421 13.51 -14.55 -22.28
CA LYS A 421 14.71 -14.85 -21.49
C LYS A 421 14.51 -16.19 -20.75
N PRO A 422 15.56 -17.04 -20.67
CA PRO A 422 15.50 -18.29 -19.91
C PRO A 422 15.08 -18.03 -18.46
N TYR A 423 14.16 -18.85 -17.95
CA TYR A 423 13.79 -18.84 -16.54
C TYR A 423 14.73 -19.77 -15.77
N THR A 424 15.57 -19.19 -14.92
CA THR A 424 16.61 -19.91 -14.16
C THR A 424 16.39 -19.87 -12.65
N ALA A 425 15.39 -19.14 -12.16
CA ALA A 425 15.16 -18.98 -10.74
C ALA A 425 14.68 -20.28 -10.09
N THR A 426 15.28 -20.66 -8.97
CA THR A 426 14.92 -21.83 -8.17
C THR A 426 13.97 -21.43 -7.05
N ILE A 427 12.80 -20.90 -7.40
CA ILE A 427 11.79 -20.49 -6.41
C ILE A 427 10.84 -21.67 -6.19
N PRO A 428 10.51 -22.02 -4.93
CA PRO A 428 9.63 -23.14 -4.61
C PRO A 428 8.18 -22.74 -4.91
N MET A 429 7.80 -22.81 -6.18
CA MET A 429 6.43 -22.61 -6.62
C MET A 429 5.74 -23.97 -6.76
N ASP A 430 4.49 -24.05 -6.31
CA ASP A 430 3.61 -25.17 -6.62
C ASP A 430 3.24 -25.12 -8.12
N ILE A 431 4.14 -25.52 -8.99
CA ILE A 431 3.98 -25.64 -10.45
C ILE A 431 4.76 -26.87 -10.96
N PRO A 432 4.37 -27.46 -12.11
CA PRO A 432 5.16 -28.53 -12.72
C PRO A 432 6.59 -28.07 -13.02
N VAL A 433 7.56 -28.96 -12.86
CA VAL A 433 8.94 -28.68 -13.27
C VAL A 433 9.00 -28.56 -14.79
N PHE A 434 9.61 -27.48 -15.28
CA PHE A 434 9.85 -27.26 -16.70
C PHE A 434 11.20 -26.57 -16.91
N THR A 435 11.73 -26.71 -18.12
CA THR A 435 12.86 -25.91 -18.61
C THR A 435 12.34 -25.04 -19.74
N GLY A 436 12.48 -23.73 -19.61
CA GLY A 436 11.89 -22.80 -20.55
C GLY A 436 12.19 -21.35 -20.20
N THR A 437 11.29 -20.48 -20.63
CA THR A 437 11.41 -19.03 -20.55
C THR A 437 10.46 -18.44 -19.50
N HIS A 438 10.54 -17.14 -19.26
CA HIS A 438 9.58 -16.46 -18.39
C HIS A 438 8.16 -16.47 -18.98
N ALA A 439 8.01 -16.59 -20.31
CA ALA A 439 6.72 -16.82 -20.95
C ALA A 439 6.08 -18.15 -20.52
N ASP A 440 6.89 -19.21 -20.39
CA ASP A 440 6.42 -20.51 -19.93
C ASP A 440 5.94 -20.46 -18.47
N LEU A 441 6.65 -19.71 -17.62
CA LEU A 441 6.24 -19.46 -16.24
C LEU A 441 4.88 -18.75 -16.20
N LEU A 442 4.74 -17.66 -16.95
CA LEU A 442 3.51 -16.86 -17.05
C LEU A 442 2.32 -17.73 -17.45
N ILE A 443 2.44 -18.49 -18.54
CA ILE A 443 1.39 -19.39 -19.03
C ILE A 443 1.04 -20.46 -17.99
N THR A 444 2.05 -21.04 -17.34
CA THR A 444 1.87 -22.12 -16.36
C THR A 444 1.13 -21.62 -15.11
N VAL A 445 1.49 -20.44 -14.62
CA VAL A 445 0.81 -19.81 -13.47
C VAL A 445 -0.61 -19.40 -13.84
N PHE A 446 -0.84 -18.78 -14.99
CA PHE A 446 -2.18 -18.38 -15.43
C PHE A 446 -3.10 -19.59 -15.63
N HIS A 447 -2.58 -20.66 -16.24
CA HIS A 447 -3.29 -21.94 -16.33
C HIS A 447 -3.74 -22.42 -14.95
N LYS A 448 -2.85 -22.38 -13.97
CA LYS A 448 -3.12 -22.87 -12.62
C LYS A 448 -4.13 -22.00 -11.88
N ILE A 449 -4.07 -20.68 -12.04
CA ILE A 449 -5.06 -19.74 -11.52
C ILE A 449 -6.45 -20.06 -12.10
N ILE A 450 -6.54 -20.24 -13.42
CA ILE A 450 -7.80 -20.52 -14.11
C ILE A 450 -8.39 -21.89 -13.70
N THR A 451 -7.55 -22.92 -13.57
CA THR A 451 -8.03 -24.30 -13.36
C THR A 451 -8.17 -24.72 -11.91
N THR A 452 -7.41 -24.11 -10.99
CA THR A 452 -7.40 -24.48 -9.56
C THR A 452 -7.75 -23.31 -8.63
N GLY A 453 -7.92 -22.11 -9.17
CA GLY A 453 -8.32 -20.95 -8.38
C GLY A 453 -9.78 -21.01 -7.93
N HIS A 454 -10.10 -20.21 -6.91
CA HIS A 454 -11.46 -20.14 -6.40
C HIS A 454 -12.42 -19.40 -7.36
N GLN A 455 -13.74 -19.58 -7.20
CA GLN A 455 -14.75 -19.05 -8.13
C GLN A 455 -14.75 -17.52 -8.29
N ARG A 456 -14.44 -16.75 -7.22
CA ARG A 456 -14.32 -15.28 -7.31
C ARG A 456 -13.21 -14.78 -8.26
N LEU A 457 -12.35 -15.65 -8.81
CA LEU A 457 -11.35 -15.28 -9.81
C LEU A 457 -11.88 -15.33 -11.26
N GLN A 458 -13.09 -15.85 -11.49
CA GLN A 458 -13.67 -15.90 -12.84
C GLN A 458 -13.68 -14.55 -13.57
N PRO A 459 -13.98 -13.41 -12.92
CA PRO A 459 -13.90 -12.10 -13.59
C PRO A 459 -12.50 -11.73 -14.10
N LEU A 460 -11.44 -12.35 -13.57
CA LEU A 460 -10.06 -12.09 -14.01
C LEU A 460 -9.67 -12.91 -15.24
N PHE A 461 -10.46 -13.90 -15.67
CA PHE A 461 -10.09 -14.79 -16.78
C PHE A 461 -9.89 -14.02 -18.09
N ASP A 462 -10.76 -13.04 -18.37
CA ASP A 462 -10.64 -12.17 -19.55
C ASP A 462 -9.32 -11.38 -19.51
N CYS A 463 -8.95 -10.82 -18.35
CA CYS A 463 -7.69 -10.10 -18.18
C CYS A 463 -6.47 -11.02 -18.35
N LEU A 464 -6.48 -12.21 -17.74
CA LEU A 464 -5.40 -13.19 -17.85
C LEU A 464 -5.16 -13.61 -19.30
N LEU A 465 -6.24 -13.86 -20.06
CA LEU A 465 -6.12 -14.22 -21.47
C LEU A 465 -5.74 -13.03 -22.34
N THR A 466 -6.22 -11.82 -22.02
CA THR A 466 -5.83 -10.59 -22.73
C THR A 466 -4.32 -10.33 -22.60
N ILE A 467 -3.74 -10.53 -21.41
CA ILE A 467 -2.29 -10.46 -21.20
C ILE A 467 -1.56 -11.44 -22.12
N LEU A 468 -2.04 -12.69 -22.22
CA LEU A 468 -1.44 -13.70 -23.10
C LEU A 468 -1.59 -13.32 -24.58
N VAL A 469 -2.73 -12.78 -25.00
CA VAL A 469 -2.94 -12.25 -26.35
C VAL A 469 -1.92 -11.16 -26.65
N ASN A 470 -1.76 -10.17 -25.78
CA ASN A 470 -0.84 -9.06 -25.97
C ASN A 470 0.62 -9.51 -26.18
N VAL A 471 1.08 -10.54 -25.45
CA VAL A 471 2.47 -11.02 -25.55
C VAL A 471 2.66 -12.09 -26.64
N SER A 472 1.58 -12.74 -27.08
CA SER A 472 1.61 -13.89 -28.01
C SER A 472 2.40 -13.67 -29.32
N PRO A 473 2.39 -12.49 -29.98
CA PRO A 473 3.17 -12.27 -31.21
C PRO A 473 4.69 -12.34 -31.01
N TYR A 474 5.16 -12.28 -29.75
CA TYR A 474 6.56 -12.17 -29.40
C TYR A 474 7.15 -13.45 -28.80
N LEU A 475 6.33 -14.48 -28.53
CA LEU A 475 6.77 -15.71 -27.84
C LEU A 475 7.47 -16.65 -28.83
N LYS A 476 8.80 -16.80 -28.70
CA LYS A 476 9.64 -17.48 -29.70
C LYS A 476 9.72 -18.99 -29.53
N THR A 477 9.82 -19.47 -28.30
CA THR A 477 10.16 -20.87 -28.01
C THR A 477 9.40 -21.39 -26.81
N LEU A 478 8.10 -21.67 -26.97
CA LEU A 478 7.31 -22.27 -25.90
C LEU A 478 7.76 -23.71 -25.62
N SER A 479 7.81 -24.05 -24.34
CA SER A 479 8.01 -25.41 -23.85
C SER A 479 6.81 -26.30 -24.20
N MET A 480 7.03 -27.61 -24.19
CA MET A 480 5.96 -28.61 -24.30
C MET A 480 4.92 -28.45 -23.18
N VAL A 481 5.35 -28.07 -21.97
CA VAL A 481 4.47 -27.88 -20.82
C VAL A 481 3.52 -26.71 -21.08
N ALA A 482 4.04 -25.52 -21.39
CA ALA A 482 3.20 -24.34 -21.67
C ALA A 482 2.26 -24.57 -22.85
N SER A 483 2.76 -25.19 -23.93
CA SER A 483 1.95 -25.55 -25.11
C SER A 483 0.77 -26.45 -24.77
N THR A 484 1.00 -27.48 -23.94
CA THR A 484 -0.04 -28.39 -23.46
C THR A 484 -1.05 -27.67 -22.57
N LYS A 485 -0.61 -26.72 -21.75
CA LYS A 485 -1.45 -25.95 -20.83
C LYS A 485 -2.40 -25.02 -21.59
N LEU A 486 -1.94 -24.33 -22.64
CA LEU A 486 -2.80 -23.51 -23.50
C LEU A 486 -3.88 -24.35 -24.19
N LEU A 487 -3.51 -25.51 -24.74
CA LEU A 487 -4.48 -26.41 -25.38
C LEU A 487 -5.45 -27.04 -24.40
N HIS A 488 -5.03 -27.28 -23.16
CA HIS A 488 -5.95 -27.70 -22.11
C HIS A 488 -7.01 -26.63 -21.79
N LEU A 489 -6.63 -25.34 -21.78
CA LEU A 489 -7.62 -24.26 -21.63
C LEU A 489 -8.59 -24.21 -22.81
N LEU A 490 -8.08 -24.37 -24.05
CA LEU A 490 -8.95 -24.40 -25.23
C LEU A 490 -9.93 -25.58 -25.16
N GLU A 491 -9.44 -26.77 -24.83
CA GLU A 491 -10.27 -27.97 -24.67
C GLU A 491 -11.35 -27.78 -23.59
N ALA A 492 -11.01 -27.14 -22.47
CA ALA A 492 -11.97 -26.86 -21.39
C ALA A 492 -13.04 -25.83 -21.81
N PHE A 493 -12.63 -24.69 -22.34
CA PHE A 493 -13.53 -23.58 -22.68
C PHE A 493 -14.34 -23.81 -23.96
N SER A 494 -13.88 -24.68 -24.87
CA SER A 494 -14.64 -25.07 -26.06
C SER A 494 -15.70 -26.15 -25.79
N THR A 495 -15.79 -26.69 -24.58
CA THR A 495 -16.84 -27.68 -24.27
C THR A 495 -18.23 -27.04 -24.39
N PRO A 496 -19.21 -27.67 -25.09
CA PRO A 496 -20.54 -27.09 -25.30
C PRO A 496 -21.25 -26.65 -24.01
N TRP A 497 -21.10 -27.42 -22.93
CA TRP A 497 -21.68 -27.06 -21.64
C TRP A 497 -21.13 -25.74 -21.10
N PHE A 498 -19.82 -25.51 -21.18
CA PHE A 498 -19.20 -24.28 -20.69
C PHE A 498 -19.53 -23.14 -21.63
N LEU A 499 -19.30 -23.35 -22.93
CA LEU A 499 -19.43 -22.31 -23.94
C LEU A 499 -20.85 -21.71 -23.96
N PHE A 500 -21.87 -22.55 -23.80
CA PHE A 500 -23.27 -22.11 -23.80
C PHE A 500 -23.82 -21.74 -22.43
N SER A 501 -23.05 -21.85 -21.33
CA SER A 501 -23.55 -21.49 -19.99
C SER A 501 -23.64 -19.99 -19.75
N SER A 502 -22.89 -19.18 -20.50
CA SER A 502 -22.93 -17.71 -20.45
C SER A 502 -22.77 -17.15 -21.85
N GLN A 503 -23.44 -16.03 -22.12
CA GLN A 503 -23.32 -15.31 -23.39
C GLN A 503 -21.89 -14.80 -23.63
N THR A 504 -21.08 -14.59 -22.58
CA THR A 504 -19.72 -14.04 -22.69
C THR A 504 -18.63 -15.11 -22.81
N ASN A 505 -18.93 -16.38 -22.56
CA ASN A 505 -17.89 -17.44 -22.48
C ASN A 505 -17.15 -17.68 -23.81
N HIS A 506 -17.75 -17.30 -24.94
CA HIS A 506 -17.11 -17.38 -26.24
C HIS A 506 -15.89 -16.44 -26.38
N HIS A 507 -15.83 -15.34 -25.62
CA HIS A 507 -14.66 -14.45 -25.60
C HIS A 507 -13.39 -15.18 -25.16
N LEU A 508 -13.47 -16.08 -24.17
CA LEU A 508 -12.33 -16.86 -23.69
C LEU A 508 -11.76 -17.78 -24.78
N VAL A 509 -12.64 -18.39 -25.59
CA VAL A 509 -12.25 -19.21 -26.74
C VAL A 509 -11.62 -18.34 -27.82
N PHE A 510 -12.20 -17.17 -28.10
CA PHE A 510 -11.65 -16.21 -29.07
C PHE A 510 -10.23 -15.79 -28.69
N PHE A 511 -9.98 -15.41 -27.43
CA PHE A 511 -8.63 -15.05 -26.97
C PHE A 511 -7.63 -16.20 -27.15
N LEU A 512 -8.02 -17.44 -26.85
CA LEU A 512 -7.13 -18.59 -27.04
C LEU A 512 -6.81 -18.85 -28.50
N LEU A 513 -7.80 -18.75 -29.39
CA LEU A 513 -7.57 -18.85 -30.84
C LEU A 513 -6.64 -17.74 -31.33
N GLU A 514 -6.82 -16.52 -30.84
CA GLU A 514 -5.96 -15.39 -31.18
C GLU A 514 -4.51 -15.59 -30.72
N ILE A 515 -4.30 -16.15 -29.52
CA ILE A 515 -2.96 -16.54 -29.03
C ILE A 515 -2.31 -17.53 -30.01
N PHE A 516 -3.04 -18.56 -30.46
CA PHE A 516 -2.49 -19.54 -31.40
C PHE A 516 -2.20 -18.92 -32.77
N ASN A 517 -3.11 -18.09 -33.28
CA ASN A 517 -2.94 -17.38 -34.55
C ASN A 517 -1.71 -16.49 -34.52
N ASN A 518 -1.54 -15.68 -33.47
CA ASN A 518 -0.39 -14.80 -33.32
C ASN A 518 0.94 -15.57 -33.27
N ILE A 519 1.01 -16.65 -32.48
CA ILE A 519 2.24 -17.45 -32.39
C ILE A 519 2.56 -18.13 -33.73
N ILE A 520 1.55 -18.71 -34.40
CA ILE A 520 1.73 -19.34 -35.71
C ILE A 520 2.10 -18.32 -36.78
N GLN A 521 1.49 -17.14 -36.77
CA GLN A 521 1.73 -16.12 -37.79
C GLN A 521 3.12 -15.49 -37.66
N TYR A 522 3.56 -15.20 -36.44
CA TYR A 522 4.76 -14.38 -36.21
C TYR A 522 5.96 -15.17 -35.68
N GLN A 523 5.76 -16.33 -35.05
CA GLN A 523 6.81 -17.08 -34.34
C GLN A 523 6.77 -18.59 -34.65
N PHE A 524 6.28 -18.98 -35.83
CA PHE A 524 6.16 -20.40 -36.22
C PHE A 524 7.45 -21.19 -36.04
N ASP A 525 8.56 -20.66 -36.56
CA ASP A 525 9.85 -21.37 -36.66
C ASP A 525 10.38 -21.89 -35.32
N GLY A 526 10.16 -21.13 -34.25
CA GLY A 526 10.64 -21.49 -32.90
C GLY A 526 9.63 -22.26 -32.05
N ASN A 527 8.36 -22.35 -32.46
CA ASN A 527 7.27 -22.92 -31.66
C ASN A 527 6.83 -24.31 -32.14
N SER A 528 7.79 -25.17 -32.47
CA SER A 528 7.52 -26.56 -32.89
C SER A 528 6.73 -27.36 -31.85
N ASN A 529 6.98 -27.13 -30.55
CA ASN A 529 6.22 -27.77 -29.47
C ASN A 529 4.73 -27.42 -29.52
N LEU A 530 4.38 -26.14 -29.76
CA LEU A 530 2.99 -25.70 -29.86
C LEU A 530 2.33 -26.32 -31.09
N VAL A 531 2.97 -26.22 -32.25
CA VAL A 531 2.47 -26.80 -33.52
C VAL A 531 2.25 -28.30 -33.38
N TYR A 532 3.21 -29.02 -32.81
CA TYR A 532 3.08 -30.45 -32.51
C TYR A 532 1.89 -30.74 -31.60
N THR A 533 1.71 -29.96 -30.54
CA THR A 533 0.60 -30.16 -29.59
C THR A 533 -0.75 -29.89 -30.27
N ILE A 534 -0.85 -28.87 -31.13
CA ILE A 534 -2.04 -28.57 -31.94
C ILE A 534 -2.39 -29.76 -32.84
N ILE A 535 -1.42 -30.30 -33.57
CA ILE A 535 -1.62 -31.46 -34.45
C ILE A 535 -2.11 -32.67 -33.64
N ARG A 536 -1.48 -32.95 -32.50
CA ARG A 536 -1.87 -34.06 -31.61
C ARG A 536 -3.29 -33.89 -31.06
N LYS A 537 -3.72 -32.65 -30.82
CA LYS A 537 -5.04 -32.28 -30.28
C LYS A 537 -6.00 -31.75 -31.34
N ARG A 538 -5.79 -32.02 -32.63
CA ARG A 538 -6.63 -31.52 -33.75
C ARG A 538 -8.13 -31.75 -33.59
N GLN A 539 -8.52 -32.81 -32.87
CA GLN A 539 -9.92 -33.12 -32.59
C GLN A 539 -10.64 -32.03 -31.78
N VAL A 540 -9.92 -31.27 -30.94
CA VAL A 540 -10.48 -30.13 -30.20
C VAL A 540 -10.96 -29.05 -31.18
N PHE A 541 -10.17 -28.76 -32.21
CA PHE A 541 -10.52 -27.78 -33.25
C PHE A 541 -11.64 -28.27 -34.15
N HIS A 542 -11.64 -29.56 -34.54
CA HIS A 542 -12.77 -30.14 -35.28
C HIS A 542 -14.06 -30.13 -34.45
N GLY A 543 -13.98 -30.37 -33.14
CA GLY A 543 -15.09 -30.25 -32.21
C GLY A 543 -15.64 -28.83 -32.13
N LEU A 544 -14.75 -27.83 -32.07
CA LEU A 544 -15.14 -26.43 -32.08
C LEU A 544 -15.78 -26.00 -33.41
N ALA A 545 -15.29 -26.51 -34.55
CA ALA A 545 -15.88 -26.25 -35.86
C ALA A 545 -17.25 -26.95 -36.06
N SER A 546 -17.54 -27.99 -35.25
CA SER A 546 -18.77 -28.79 -35.31
C SER A 546 -19.68 -28.56 -34.10
N LEU A 547 -19.62 -27.37 -33.49
CA LEU A 547 -20.49 -27.01 -32.37
C LEU A 547 -21.98 -27.16 -32.74
N PRO A 548 -22.82 -27.60 -31.79
CA PRO A 548 -24.24 -27.74 -32.04
C PRO A 548 -24.90 -26.37 -32.17
N CYS A 549 -25.63 -26.16 -33.26
CA CYS A 549 -26.35 -24.91 -33.52
C CYS A 549 -27.85 -25.01 -33.22
N ASP A 550 -28.39 -26.21 -33.02
CA ASP A 550 -29.80 -26.42 -32.75
C ASP A 550 -30.13 -26.33 -31.24
N TYR A 551 -31.26 -25.70 -30.93
CA TYR A 551 -31.71 -25.44 -29.56
C TYR A 551 -31.81 -26.72 -28.70
N GLY A 552 -32.28 -27.82 -29.31
CA GLY A 552 -32.47 -29.10 -28.62
C GLY A 552 -31.15 -29.71 -28.15
N THR A 553 -30.12 -29.70 -29.00
CA THR A 553 -28.79 -30.22 -28.66
C THR A 553 -28.03 -29.31 -27.69
N ILE A 554 -28.21 -27.99 -27.80
CA ILE A 554 -27.65 -27.02 -26.84
C ILE A 554 -28.25 -27.27 -25.43
N THR A 555 -29.57 -27.40 -25.34
CA THR A 555 -30.26 -27.64 -24.07
C THR A 555 -29.87 -28.99 -23.46
N LYS A 556 -29.72 -30.03 -24.29
CA LYS A 556 -29.18 -31.33 -23.85
C LYS A 556 -27.74 -31.21 -23.32
N SER A 557 -26.90 -30.40 -23.95
CA SER A 557 -25.51 -30.21 -23.53
C SER A 557 -25.41 -29.51 -22.17
N LEU A 558 -26.27 -28.53 -21.92
CA LEU A 558 -26.36 -27.83 -20.62
C LEU A 558 -26.85 -28.76 -19.50
N THR A 559 -27.85 -29.61 -19.78
CA THR A 559 -28.48 -30.49 -18.78
C THR A 559 -27.69 -31.77 -18.47
N LYS A 560 -26.85 -32.26 -19.41
CA LYS A 560 -26.07 -33.51 -19.25
C LYS A 560 -25.05 -33.45 -18.11
N ARG A 561 -24.61 -32.26 -17.68
CA ARG A 561 -23.67 -32.08 -16.55
C ARG A 561 -24.35 -31.80 -15.21
N THR A 562 -25.56 -31.23 -15.20
CA THR A 562 -26.36 -31.04 -13.97
C THR A 562 -26.62 -32.36 -13.24
N ARG A 563 -26.82 -33.46 -13.99
CA ARG A 563 -26.96 -34.81 -13.42
C ARG A 563 -25.69 -35.41 -12.81
N LYS A 564 -24.49 -34.97 -13.21
CA LYS A 564 -23.22 -35.49 -12.66
C LYS A 564 -22.84 -34.85 -11.31
N HIS A 565 -23.47 -33.73 -10.93
CA HIS A 565 -23.27 -33.09 -9.62
C HIS A 565 -24.27 -33.54 -8.54
N LEU A 566 -25.30 -34.32 -8.88
CA LEU A 566 -26.27 -34.89 -7.92
C LEU A 566 -25.86 -36.27 -7.37
N THR A 567 -24.69 -36.77 -7.78
CA THR A 567 -24.11 -38.03 -7.28
C THR A 567 -22.60 -37.86 -7.06
N LEU A 568 -22.22 -36.89 -6.23
CA LEU A 568 -20.94 -36.82 -5.53
C LEU A 568 -21.18 -36.26 -4.14
#